data_AF-A0A355GQR1-F1
#
_entry.id   AF-A0A355GQR1-F1
#
_cell.length_a   1.000
_cell.length_b   1.000
_cell.length_c   1.000
_cell.angle_alpha   90.00
_cell.angle_beta   90.00
_cell.angle_gamma   90.00
#
_symmetry.space_group_name_H-M   'P 1'
#
loop_
_entity.id
_entity.type
_entity.pdbx_description
1 polymer ?
#
loop_
_entity_poly.entity_id
_entity_poly.type
_entity_poly.pdbx_seq_one_letter_code
_entity_poly.pdbx_strand_id
1 'polypeptide(L)' 'LVFDLGGGTFDVSILELGDGVFEVRATSGNNRLGGDDWDQRVTNYLLDQFRSENGVDLSQDLTAMQRLREASEKAKIELS' A
#
# COMPACT_ATOMS: atom_id res chain seq x y z
N LEU A 1 22.28 -2.32 3.65
CA LEU A 1 20.88 -2.11 4.11
C LEU A 1 19.99 -2.37 2.93
N VAL A 2 19.01 -3.27 3.08
CA VAL A 2 17.94 -3.51 2.11
C VAL A 2 16.65 -3.04 2.74
N PHE A 3 15.86 -2.33 1.94
CA PHE A 3 14.55 -1.78 2.31
C PHE A 3 13.56 -2.32 1.28
N ASP A 4 12.57 -3.07 1.73
CA ASP A 4 11.51 -3.64 0.90
C ASP A 4 10.15 -3.18 1.44
N LEU A 5 9.48 -2.33 0.68
CA LEU A 5 8.12 -1.86 0.97
C LEU A 5 7.21 -2.35 -0.15
N GLY A 6 6.59 -3.50 0.08
CA GLY A 6 5.69 -4.14 -0.87
C GLY A 6 4.25 -3.66 -0.74
N GLY A 7 3.32 -4.43 -1.29
CA GLY A 7 1.88 -4.14 -1.23
C GLY A 7 1.29 -4.26 0.17
N GLY A 8 1.68 -5.26 0.96
CA GLY A 8 1.12 -5.48 2.30
C GLY A 8 2.15 -5.64 3.43
N THR A 9 3.45 -5.65 3.10
CA THR A 9 4.52 -5.85 4.07
C THR A 9 5.65 -4.85 3.87
N PHE A 10 6.32 -4.56 4.97
CA PHE A 10 7.47 -3.69 5.02
C PHE A 10 8.60 -4.38 5.78
N ASP A 11 9.71 -4.64 5.13
CA ASP A 11 10.84 -5.37 5.68
C ASP A 11 12.16 -4.60 5.50
N VAL A 12 13.00 -4.63 6.53
CA VAL A 12 14.32 -3.98 6.57
C VAL A 12 15.38 -4.99 6.99
N SER A 13 16.41 -5.14 6.17
CA SER A 13 17.52 -6.06 6.44
C SER A 13 18.88 -5.35 6.43
N ILE A 14 19.72 -5.65 7.42
CA ILE A 14 21.13 -5.26 7.43
C ILE A 14 21.93 -6.40 6.84
N LEU A 15 22.58 -6.13 5.71
CA LEU A 15 23.46 -7.06 5.02
C LEU A 15 24.91 -6.61 5.18
N GLU A 16 25.80 -7.57 5.36
CA GLU A 16 27.24 -7.40 5.28
C GLU A 16 27.76 -8.12 4.02
N LEU A 17 28.69 -7.47 3.32
CA LEU A 17 29.35 -8.02 2.13
C LEU A 17 30.81 -8.33 2.48
N GLY A 18 31.19 -9.60 2.41
CA GLY A 18 32.55 -10.07 2.66
C GLY A 18 32.87 -11.29 1.81
N ASP A 19 34.08 -11.36 1.25
CA ASP A 19 34.56 -12.49 0.44
C ASP A 19 33.63 -12.93 -0.71
N GLY A 20 32.87 -11.97 -1.26
CA GLY A 20 31.89 -12.23 -2.33
C GLY A 20 30.58 -12.87 -1.86
N VAL A 21 30.37 -12.97 -0.55
CA VAL A 21 29.16 -13.53 0.09
C VAL A 21 28.36 -12.42 0.78
N PHE A 22 27.04 -12.52 0.71
CA PHE A 22 26.12 -11.68 1.47
C PHE A 22 25.69 -12.39 2.75
N GLU A 23 25.97 -11.79 3.91
CA GLU A 23 25.49 -12.28 5.20
C GLU A 23 24.39 -11.35 5.76
N VAL A 24 23.28 -11.94 6.21
CA VAL A 24 22.21 -11.20 6.90
C VAL A 24 22.60 -11.05 8.36
N ARG A 25 22.79 -9.82 8.83
CA ARG A 25 23.11 -9.52 10.23
C ARG A 25 21.87 -9.32 11.09
N ALA A 26 20.84 -8.70 10.52
CA ALA A 26 19.57 -8.50 11.19
C ALA A 26 18.45 -8.30 10.16
N THR A 27 17.24 -8.71 10.50
CA THR A 27 16.02 -8.41 9.76
C THR A 27 14.92 -8.02 10.74
N SER A 28 14.10 -7.04 10.37
CA SER A 28 12.92 -6.60 11.12
C SER A 28 11.92 -5.98 10.15
N GLY A 29 10.63 -6.02 10.48
CA GLY A 29 9.59 -5.51 9.60
C GLY A 29 8.21 -5.42 10.23
N ASN A 30 7.24 -4.99 9.43
CA ASN A 30 5.82 -4.97 9.73
C ASN A 30 5.05 -5.72 8.63
N ASN A 31 4.36 -6.80 9.01
CA ASN A 31 3.61 -7.66 8.10
C ASN A 31 2.21 -7.12 7.72
N ARG A 32 1.90 -5.88 8.12
CA ARG A 32 0.62 -5.18 7.87
C ARG A 32 0.88 -3.72 7.54
N LEU A 33 1.92 -3.45 6.76
CA LEU A 33 2.24 -2.12 6.26
C LEU A 33 2.75 -2.25 4.84
N GLY A 34 2.07 -1.66 3.87
CA GLY A 34 2.49 -1.66 2.48
C GLY A 34 1.61 -0.77 1.62
N GLY A 35 1.86 -0.76 0.31
CA GLY A 35 1.14 0.04 -0.69
C GLY A 35 -0.39 0.00 -0.56
N ASP A 36 -0.96 -1.11 -0.10
CA ASP A 36 -2.39 -1.30 0.15
C ASP A 36 -2.94 -0.32 1.20
N ASP A 37 -2.15 0.08 2.19
CA ASP A 37 -2.57 1.05 3.22
C ASP A 37 -2.80 2.45 2.62
N TRP A 38 -1.97 2.82 1.64
CA TRP A 38 -2.12 4.07 0.90
C TRP A 38 -3.32 3.97 -0.04
N ASP A 39 -3.47 2.86 -0.76
CA ASP A 39 -4.62 2.63 -1.65
C ASP A 39 -5.94 2.71 -0.89
N GLN A 40 -6.00 2.10 0.30
CA GLN A 40 -7.17 2.16 1.17
C GLN A 40 -7.46 3.59 1.65
N ARG A 41 -6.42 4.37 2.01
CA ARG A 41 -6.59 5.76 2.43
C ARG A 41 -7.14 6.64 1.32
N VAL A 42 -6.63 6.49 0.10
CA VAL A 42 -7.15 7.21 -1.08
C VAL A 42 -8.57 6.74 -1.40
N THR A 43 -8.84 5.44 -1.37
CA THR A 43 -10.18 4.88 -1.59
C THR A 43 -11.20 5.45 -0.61
N ASN A 44 -10.87 5.48 0.69
CA ASN A 44 -11.75 6.04 1.72
C ASN A 44 -12.03 7.53 1.49
N TYR A 45 -11.01 8.30 1.12
CA TYR A 45 -11.17 9.71 0.77
C TYR A 45 -12.14 9.90 -0.40
N LEU A 46 -11.99 9.11 -1.47
CA LEU A 46 -12.89 9.18 -2.63
C LEU A 46 -14.33 8.76 -2.28
N LEU A 47 -14.49 7.74 -1.44
CA LEU A 47 -15.79 7.28 -0.95
C LEU A 47 -16.50 8.38 -0.14
N ASP A 48 -15.78 9.04 0.77
CA ASP A 48 -16.32 10.13 1.59
C ASP A 48 -16.72 11.33 0.72
N GLN A 49 -15.90 11.70 -0.26
CA GLN A 49 -16.21 12.76 -1.22
C GLN A 49 -17.47 12.42 -2.03
N PHE A 50 -17.53 11.22 -2.61
CA PHE A 50 -18.69 10.78 -3.39
C PHE A 50 -19.97 10.80 -2.56
N ARG A 51 -19.90 10.33 -1.31
CA ARG A 51 -21.02 10.35 -0.37
C ARG A 51 -21.46 11.78 -0.05
N SER A 52 -20.52 12.70 0.16
CA SER A 52 -20.82 14.11 0.43
C SER A 52 -21.50 14.80 -0.76
N GLU A 53 -21.09 14.48 -1.99
CA GLU A 53 -21.59 15.14 -3.20
C GLU A 53 -22.92 14.55 -3.70
N ASN A 54 -23.10 13.23 -3.60
CA ASN A 54 -24.22 12.51 -4.21
C ASN A 54 -25.24 12.01 -3.18
N GLY A 55 -24.91 12.03 -1.88
CA GLY A 55 -25.76 11.52 -0.81
C GLY A 55 -25.89 9.99 -0.79
N VAL A 56 -25.09 9.27 -1.58
CA VAL A 56 -25.12 7.81 -1.73
C VAL A 56 -23.85 7.20 -1.13
N ASP A 57 -24.02 6.16 -0.32
CA ASP A 57 -22.92 5.38 0.25
C ASP A 57 -22.66 4.13 -0.61
N LEU A 58 -21.48 4.08 -1.24
CA LEU A 58 -21.06 2.97 -2.09
C LEU A 58 -20.36 1.84 -1.30
N SER A 59 -20.18 1.97 0.01
CA SER A 59 -19.39 1.00 0.81
C SER A 59 -19.92 -0.44 0.74
N GLN A 60 -21.22 -0.61 0.46
CA GLN A 60 -21.87 -1.91 0.34
C GLN A 60 -21.90 -2.46 -1.09
N ASP A 61 -21.52 -1.65 -2.08
CA ASP A 61 -21.41 -2.10 -3.47
C ASP A 61 -19.99 -2.61 -3.73
N LEU A 62 -19.83 -3.94 -3.69
CA LEU A 62 -18.55 -4.62 -3.92
C LEU A 62 -17.91 -4.26 -5.27
N THR A 63 -18.73 -4.05 -6.31
CA THR A 63 -18.23 -3.75 -7.65
C THR A 63 -17.72 -2.31 -7.72
N ALA A 64 -18.48 -1.37 -7.13
CA ALA A 64 -18.06 0.03 -7.04
C ALA A 64 -16.79 0.17 -6.19
N MET A 65 -16.71 -0.51 -5.05
CA MET A 65 -15.54 -0.50 -4.18
C MET A 65 -14.29 -1.06 -4.87
N GLN A 66 -14.42 -2.14 -5.65
CA GLN A 66 -13.30 -2.65 -6.44
C GLN A 66 -12.78 -1.60 -7.44
N ARG A 67 -13.70 -0.95 -8.18
CA ARG A 67 -13.32 0.10 -9.15
C ARG A 67 -12.65 1.30 -8.48
N LEU A 68 -13.13 1.71 -7.30
CA LEU A 68 -12.50 2.78 -6.53
C LEU A 68 -11.09 2.40 -6.08
N ARG A 69 -10.88 1.15 -5.65
CA ARG A 69 -9.55 0.67 -5.25
C ARG A 69 -8.57 0.65 -6.43
N GLU A 70 -8.96 0.10 -7.57
CA GLU A 70 -8.14 0.06 -8.79
C GLU A 70 -7.78 1.49 -9.27
N ALA A 71 -8.74 2.41 -9.23
CA ALA A 71 -8.50 3.81 -9.57
C ALA A 71 -7.56 4.50 -8.55
N SER A 72 -7.70 4.18 -7.26
CA SER A 72 -6.86 4.72 -6.19
C SER A 72 -5.41 4.26 -6.31
N GLU A 73 -5.18 2.97 -6.56
CA GLU A 73 -3.86 2.41 -6.80
C GLU A 73 -3.20 3.05 -8.02
N LYS A 74 -3.94 3.13 -9.13
CA LYS A 74 -3.45 3.77 -10.35
C LYS A 74 -3.07 5.24 -10.11
N ALA A 75 -3.92 6.00 -9.42
CA ALA A 75 -3.64 7.41 -9.10
C ALA A 75 -2.41 7.56 -8.18
N LYS A 76 -2.25 6.68 -7.18
CA LYS A 76 -1.05 6.65 -6.33
C LYS A 76 0.22 6.44 -7.16
N ILE A 77 0.19 5.48 -8.09
CA ILE A 77 1.33 5.17 -8.96
C ILE A 77 1.64 6.36 -9.88
N GLU A 78 0.63 6.99 -10.47
CA GLU A 78 0.82 8.13 -11.39
C GLU A 78 1.35 9.39 -10.70
N LEU A 79 1.18 9.53 -9.39
CA LEU A 79 1.63 10.68 -8.59
C LEU A 79 2.98 10.44 -7.87
N SER A 80 3.60 9.28 -8.07
CA SER A 80 4.91 8.93 -7.51
C SER A 80 6.05 9.45 -8.39
#